data_AF-A0A3C0KAJ4-F1
#
_entry.id   AF-A0A3C0KAJ4-F1
#
_cell.length_a   1.000
_cell.length_b   1.000
_cell.length_c   1.000
_cell.angle_alpha   90.00
_cell.angle_beta   90.00
_cell.angle_gamma   90.00
#
_symmetry.space_group_name_H-M   'P 1'
#
loop_
_entity.id
_entity.type
_entity.pdbx_description
1 polymer ?
#
loop_
_entity_poly.entity_id
_entity_poly.type
_entity_poly.pdbx_seq_one_letter_code
_entity_poly.pdbx_strand_id
1 'polypeptide(L)' 'MKIHEYQGKEILRQFGVPVPRGIPAFTVQEAVEAAQKLGGPVWVVKAQIHAG' A
#
# COMPACT_ATOMS: atom_id res chain seq x y z
N MET A 1 -9.97 17.06 -6.12
CA MET A 1 -8.79 16.22 -6.48
C MET A 1 -8.93 14.88 -5.80
N LYS A 2 -8.64 13.76 -6.49
CA LYS A 2 -8.62 12.40 -5.88
C LYS A 2 -7.17 12.00 -5.60
N ILE A 3 -6.96 11.13 -4.60
CA ILE A 3 -5.67 10.53 -4.25
C ILE A 3 -5.80 8.99 -4.24
N HIS A 4 -4.69 8.30 -4.43
CA HIS A 4 -4.63 6.84 -4.38
C HIS A 4 -4.74 6.31 -2.94
N GLU A 5 -5.10 5.03 -2.80
CA GLU A 5 -5.22 4.37 -1.48
C GLU A 5 -3.93 4.49 -0.66
N TYR A 6 -2.77 4.27 -1.28
CA TYR A 6 -1.48 4.34 -0.56
C TYR A 6 -1.17 5.75 -0.05
N GLN A 7 -1.55 6.80 -0.79
CA GLN A 7 -1.37 8.20 -0.39
C GLN A 7 -2.28 8.54 0.78
N GLY A 8 -3.55 8.12 0.72
CA GLY A 8 -4.50 8.30 1.82
C GLY A 8 -4.02 7.61 3.10
N LYS A 9 -3.52 6.37 2.99
CA LYS A 9 -2.94 5.64 4.14
C LYS A 9 -1.74 6.37 4.74
N GLU A 10 -0.89 6.97 3.92
CA GLU A 10 0.27 7.73 4.43
C GLU A 10 -0.17 8.95 5.23
N ILE A 11 -1.12 9.74 4.70
CA ILE A 11 -1.67 10.89 5.42
C ILE A 11 -2.30 10.43 6.74
N LEU A 12 -3.16 9.41 6.72
CA LEU A 12 -3.81 8.89 7.93
C LEU A 12 -2.80 8.44 8.99
N ARG A 13 -1.72 7.77 8.57
CA ARG A 13 -0.62 7.35 9.46
C ARG A 13 0.08 8.53 10.12
N GLN A 14 0.30 9.63 9.40
CA GLN A 14 0.92 10.84 9.96
C GLN A 14 0.09 11.47 11.09
N PHE A 15 -1.23 11.25 11.08
CA PHE A 15 -2.14 11.68 12.16
C PHE A 15 -2.40 10.58 13.21
N GLY A 16 -1.63 9.49 13.21
CA GLY A 16 -1.75 8.42 14.20
C GLY A 16 -2.95 7.49 14.00
N VAL A 17 -3.65 7.59 12.86
CA VAL A 17 -4.77 6.69 12.55
C VAL A 17 -4.21 5.31 12.13
N PRO A 18 -4.66 4.21 12.75
CA PRO A 18 -4.16 2.88 12.41
C PRO A 18 -4.63 2.49 11.00
N VAL A 19 -3.66 2.12 10.15
CA VAL A 19 -3.89 1.64 8.79
C VAL A 19 -3.06 0.38 8.54
N PRO A 20 -3.51 -0.57 7.70
CA PRO A 20 -2.72 -1.74 7.36
C PRO A 20 -1.37 -1.34 6.75
N ARG A 21 -0.31 -2.09 7.10
CA ARG A 21 1.01 -1.94 6.48
C ARG A 21 0.92 -2.29 5.00
N GLY A 22 1.55 -1.48 4.16
CA GLY A 22 1.58 -1.69 2.71
C GLY A 22 2.69 -0.85 2.08
N ILE A 23 3.18 -1.30 0.94
CA ILE A 23 4.26 -0.65 0.19
C ILE A 23 3.77 -0.52 -1.26
N PRO A 24 3.74 0.69 -1.85
CA PRO A 24 3.43 0.84 -3.27
C PRO A 24 4.56 0.24 -4.11
N ALA A 25 4.20 -0.39 -5.22
CA ALA A 25 5.13 -0.98 -6.18
C ALA A 25 4.76 -0.55 -7.59
N PHE A 26 5.75 -0.19 -8.39
CA PHE A 26 5.63 0.27 -9.77
C PHE A 26 6.16 -0.77 -10.78
N THR A 27 6.83 -1.80 -10.27
CA THR A 27 7.31 -2.95 -11.04
C THR A 27 6.91 -4.26 -10.34
N VAL A 28 6.99 -5.36 -11.08
CA VAL A 28 6.76 -6.71 -10.52
C VAL A 28 7.81 -7.05 -9.46
N GLN A 29 9.06 -6.68 -9.71
CA GLN A 29 10.18 -6.90 -8.80
C GLN A 29 9.96 -6.18 -7.46
N GLU A 30 9.56 -4.90 -7.50
CA GLU A 30 9.21 -4.14 -6.29
C GLU A 30 8.05 -4.78 -5.51
N ALA A 31 7.07 -5.36 -6.20
CA ALA A 31 5.95 -6.03 -5.53
C ALA A 31 6.41 -7.29 -4.78
N VAL A 32 7.35 -8.05 -5.34
CA VAL A 32 7.95 -9.23 -4.69
C VAL A 32 8.77 -8.81 -3.47
N GLU A 33 9.63 -7.80 -3.62
CA GLU A 33 10.43 -7.26 -2.53
C GLU A 33 9.56 -6.68 -1.40
N ALA A 34 8.47 -6.00 -1.76
CA ALA A 34 7.50 -5.49 -0.81
C ALA A 34 6.84 -6.61 0.01
N ALA A 35 6.44 -7.70 -0.63
CA ALA A 35 5.86 -8.86 0.06
C ALA A 35 6.87 -9.47 1.05
N GLN A 36 8.11 -9.66 0.62
CA GLN A 36 9.19 -10.16 1.49
C GLN A 36 9.44 -9.24 2.69
N LYS A 37 9.50 -7.92 2.46
CA LYS A 37 9.72 -6.91 3.52
C LYS A 37 8.57 -6.83 4.52
N LEU A 38 7.33 -6.98 4.05
CA LEU A 38 6.14 -6.98 4.92
C LEU A 38 6.07 -8.24 5.79
N GLY A 39 6.57 -9.36 5.26
CA GLY A 39 6.50 -10.68 5.88
C GLY A 39 5.05 -11.16 6.08
N GLY A 40 4.92 -12.28 6.78
CA GLY A 40 3.62 -12.91 7.04
C GLY A 40 3.22 -13.94 5.97
N PRO A 41 2.08 -14.63 6.18
CA PRO A 41 1.67 -15.74 5.31
C PRO A 41 0.78 -15.32 4.12
N VAL A 42 0.23 -14.09 4.13
CA VAL A 42 -0.76 -13.61 3.16
C VAL A 42 -0.57 -12.13 2.87
N TRP A 43 -0.71 -11.73 1.60
CA TRP A 43 -0.66 -10.35 1.13
C TRP A 43 -1.87 -10.02 0.25
N VAL A 44 -2.24 -8.74 0.19
CA VAL A 44 -3.28 -8.24 -0.71
C VAL A 44 -2.63 -7.31 -1.73
N VAL A 45 -2.68 -7.70 -3.00
CA VAL A 45 -2.20 -6.89 -4.13
C VAL A 45 -3.36 -6.09 -4.69
N LYS A 46 -3.21 -4.76 -4.80
CA LYS A 46 -4.30 -3.85 -5.21
C LYS A 46 -3.84 -2.89 -6.30
N ALA A 47 -4.60 -2.83 -7.39
CA ALA A 47 -4.41 -1.79 -8.39
C ALA A 47 -4.65 -0.40 -7.77
N GLN A 48 -3.74 0.54 -8.02
CA GLN A 48 -3.86 1.92 -7.53
C GLN A 48 -4.52 2.78 -8.60
N ILE A 49 -5.86 2.86 -8.55
CA ILE A 49 -6.68 3.64 -9.49
C ILE A 49 -7.68 4.51 -8.73
N HIS A 50 -8.19 5.55 -9.39
CA HIS A 50 -9.22 6.44 -8.81
C HIS A 50 -10.65 5.93 -9.09
N ALA A 51 -10.86 4.64 -8.87
CA ALA A 51 -12.14 3.95 -8.98
C ALA A 51 -12.30 2.97 -7.81
N GLY A 52 -13.56 2.73 -7.43
CA GLY A 52 -13.95 1.78 -6.38
C GLY A 52 -14.68 0.58 -6.96
#